data_AF-A0A1F4X8X7-F1
#
_entry.id   AF-A0A1F4X8X7-F1
#
_cell.length_a   1.000
_cell.length_b   1.000
_cell.length_c   1.000
_cell.angle_alpha   90.00
_cell.angle_beta   90.00
_cell.angle_gamma   90.00
#
_symmetry.space_group_name_H-M   'P 1'
#
loop_
_entity.id
_entity.type
_entity.pdbx_description
1 polymer ?
#
loop_
_entity_poly.entity_id
_entity_poly.type
_entity_poly.pdbx_seq_one_letter_code
_entity_poly.pdbx_strand_id
1 'polypeptide(L)'
;MKLKYALSVLLCLLLTSAGLAQNNNAGTSSADFLKIGVGAKAAGFGEAFVAIADDATGAFWNAAGLAHLNQSQVTFMHNEWLSDVRYEYLSYAAPYQDKGTFAISMSYLSLGKFEGYDLSGNPTNDFSAYDWSGVLAYGHRVTPQLSLGASVKYFQETIEGVKAGAFAGDLGALYSLSQVNLGLSVRNFGTKMKFIEEEYSLPLTVDMGVAFRGFSNLLLAVDLEIPKDNAMRLKQGLEYTYHESVFFRMGYGLKTSGNDYQGASGLAVGAGFLLKDYRFDYAYSPNADLGDAHRVSFTINFGPVRGI
;
A
#
# COMPACT_ATOMS: atom_id res chain seq x y z
N MET A 1 31.14 5.41 -13.55
CA MET A 1 31.39 4.18 -12.77
C MET A 1 30.31 3.92 -11.72
N LYS A 2 30.03 4.84 -10.78
CA LYS A 2 29.07 4.63 -9.67
C LYS A 2 27.64 4.21 -10.10
N LEU A 3 27.14 4.73 -11.23
CA LEU A 3 25.82 4.39 -11.77
C LEU A 3 25.69 2.94 -12.25
N LYS A 4 26.77 2.39 -12.83
CA LYS A 4 26.79 1.00 -13.32
C LYS A 4 26.71 0.02 -12.14
N TYR A 5 27.42 0.30 -11.05
CA TYR A 5 27.37 -0.54 -9.84
C TYR A 5 26.01 -0.50 -9.13
N ALA A 6 25.37 0.68 -9.04
CA ALA A 6 24.02 0.79 -8.48
C ALA A 6 22.98 0.00 -9.29
N LEU A 7 23.05 0.08 -10.63
CA LEU A 7 22.19 -0.69 -11.52
C LEU A 7 22.45 -2.20 -11.41
N SER A 8 23.72 -2.62 -11.33
CA SER A 8 24.07 -4.03 -11.16
C SER A 8 23.58 -4.59 -9.82
N VAL A 9 23.66 -3.83 -8.73
CA VAL A 9 23.13 -4.24 -7.42
C VAL A 9 21.61 -4.35 -7.45
N LEU A 10 20.91 -3.38 -8.07
CA LEU A 10 19.46 -3.42 -8.21
C LEU A 10 19.02 -4.60 -9.09
N LEU A 11 19.70 -4.83 -10.22
CA LEU A 11 19.42 -5.96 -11.11
C LEU A 11 19.69 -7.31 -10.42
N CYS A 12 20.72 -7.40 -9.57
CA CYS A 12 20.95 -8.58 -8.74
C CYS A 12 19.83 -8.78 -7.72
N LEU A 13 19.32 -7.73 -7.07
CA LEU A 13 18.18 -7.82 -6.15
C LEU A 13 16.88 -8.24 -6.87
N LEU A 14 16.73 -7.88 -8.15
CA LEU A 14 15.59 -8.32 -8.97
C LEU A 14 15.68 -9.82 -9.33
N LEU A 15 16.89 -10.39 -9.38
CA LEU A 15 17.14 -11.78 -9.82
C LEU A 15 17.35 -12.77 -8.67
N THR A 16 17.40 -12.33 -7.42
CA THR A 16 17.58 -13.24 -6.27
C THR A 16 16.29 -13.97 -5.95
N SER A 17 16.29 -15.30 -6.12
CA SER A 17 15.37 -16.19 -5.41
C SER A 17 15.74 -16.14 -3.92
N ALA A 18 14.98 -15.40 -3.11
CA ALA A 18 15.21 -15.32 -1.69
C ALA A 18 14.98 -16.70 -1.05
N GLY A 19 16.06 -17.38 -0.68
CA GLY A 19 15.99 -18.45 0.31
C GLY A 19 16.03 -17.83 1.71
N LEU A 20 15.18 -18.35 2.62
CA LEU A 20 15.28 -18.41 4.09
C LEU A 20 14.19 -17.72 4.94
N ALA A 21 14.05 -18.30 6.14
CA ALA A 21 13.27 -17.99 7.35
C ALA A 21 11.74 -18.20 7.30
N GLN A 22 11.30 -19.34 7.86
CA GLN A 22 9.91 -19.59 8.26
C GLN A 22 9.52 -18.64 9.40
N ASN A 23 8.41 -17.91 9.25
CA ASN A 23 7.79 -17.21 10.37
C ASN A 23 6.66 -18.08 10.94
N ASN A 24 6.84 -18.56 12.18
CA ASN A 24 5.85 -19.41 12.86
C ASN A 24 4.66 -18.62 13.44
N ASN A 25 4.63 -17.29 13.29
CA ASN A 25 3.54 -16.43 13.77
C ASN A 25 2.49 -16.12 12.69
N ALA A 26 2.46 -16.88 11.60
CA ALA A 26 1.47 -16.73 10.53
C ALA A 26 0.04 -16.72 11.09
N GLY A 27 -0.74 -15.68 10.79
CA GLY A 27 -2.17 -15.60 11.16
C GLY A 27 -2.44 -15.35 12.64
N THR A 28 -1.49 -14.76 13.37
CA THR A 28 -1.63 -14.48 14.82
C THR A 28 -2.08 -13.05 15.14
N SER A 29 -2.41 -12.25 14.11
CA SER A 29 -2.90 -10.88 14.25
C SER A 29 -4.35 -10.73 13.77
N SER A 30 -4.97 -9.61 14.15
CA SER A 30 -6.31 -9.18 13.70
C SER A 30 -6.18 -8.03 12.71
N ALA A 31 -7.28 -7.50 12.16
CA ALA A 31 -7.26 -6.36 11.25
C ALA A 31 -6.47 -6.64 9.95
N ASP A 32 -6.63 -7.84 9.38
CA ASP A 32 -5.93 -8.27 8.18
C ASP A 32 -6.19 -7.35 6.98
N PHE A 33 -7.35 -6.70 6.93
CA PHE A 33 -7.67 -5.72 5.89
C PHE A 33 -6.69 -4.53 5.85
N LEU A 34 -6.00 -4.22 6.96
CA LEU A 34 -4.96 -3.18 7.00
C LEU A 34 -3.71 -3.54 6.17
N LYS A 35 -3.55 -4.81 5.79
CA LYS A 35 -2.47 -5.28 4.91
C LYS A 35 -2.79 -5.09 3.43
N ILE A 36 -4.05 -4.85 3.08
CA ILE A 36 -4.48 -4.69 1.69
C ILE A 36 -3.96 -3.38 1.12
N GLY A 37 -3.08 -3.46 0.12
CA GLY A 37 -2.52 -2.31 -0.57
C GLY A 37 -3.57 -1.41 -1.24
N VAL A 38 -3.34 -0.10 -1.20
CA VAL A 38 -4.20 0.92 -1.83
C VAL A 38 -3.55 1.55 -3.05
N GLY A 39 -4.37 1.93 -4.03
CA GLY A 39 -3.95 2.61 -5.25
C GLY A 39 -3.50 1.67 -6.37
N ALA A 40 -4.04 1.86 -7.57
CA ALA A 40 -3.72 1.06 -8.74
C ALA A 40 -2.26 1.26 -9.21
N LYS A 41 -1.69 2.45 -9.03
CA LYS A 41 -0.25 2.70 -9.28
C LYS A 41 0.61 1.77 -8.42
N ALA A 42 0.39 1.75 -7.10
CA ALA A 42 1.14 0.91 -6.17
C ALA A 42 0.91 -0.58 -6.46
N ALA A 43 -0.32 -0.98 -6.76
CA ALA A 43 -0.62 -2.34 -7.18
C ALA A 43 0.15 -2.76 -8.46
N GLY A 44 0.20 -1.90 -9.48
CA GLY A 44 0.99 -2.15 -10.70
C GLY A 44 2.50 -2.24 -10.46
N PHE A 45 3.00 -1.69 -9.34
CA PHE A 45 4.37 -1.84 -8.85
C PHE A 45 4.58 -3.11 -8.01
N GLY A 46 3.60 -4.01 -7.94
CA GLY A 46 3.68 -5.18 -7.05
C GLY A 46 3.77 -4.78 -5.58
N GLU A 47 3.20 -3.62 -5.22
CA GLU A 47 3.24 -3.02 -3.88
C GLU A 47 4.63 -2.56 -3.41
N ALA A 48 5.62 -2.48 -4.31
CA ALA A 48 6.92 -1.84 -4.06
C ALA A 48 6.78 -0.31 -4.17
N PHE A 49 6.33 0.33 -3.09
CA PHE A 49 5.87 1.72 -3.11
C PHE A 49 6.45 2.61 -2.01
N VAL A 50 7.16 2.05 -1.02
CA VAL A 50 7.57 2.77 0.21
C VAL A 50 8.55 3.90 -0.08
N ALA A 51 9.43 3.74 -1.07
CA ALA A 51 10.38 4.77 -1.51
C ALA A 51 9.83 5.74 -2.58
N ILE A 52 8.61 5.49 -3.07
CA ILE A 52 7.97 6.26 -4.16
C ILE A 52 6.53 6.68 -3.82
N ALA A 53 6.20 6.74 -2.52
CA ALA A 53 4.88 7.10 -2.00
C ALA A 53 4.60 8.61 -2.14
N ASP A 54 4.80 9.15 -3.34
CA ASP A 54 4.79 10.59 -3.67
C ASP A 54 3.41 11.13 -4.09
N ASP A 55 2.33 10.47 -3.67
CA ASP A 55 0.95 10.86 -3.93
C ASP A 55 0.07 10.77 -2.67
N ALA A 56 -1.23 11.10 -2.78
CA ALA A 56 -2.17 11.07 -1.65
C ALA A 56 -2.29 9.68 -0.96
N THR A 57 -1.91 8.59 -1.63
CA THR A 57 -1.87 7.25 -1.02
C THR A 57 -0.67 7.07 -0.07
N GLY A 58 0.25 8.02 -0.03
CA GLY A 58 1.34 8.07 0.95
C GLY A 58 0.85 8.03 2.40
N ALA A 59 -0.38 8.44 2.68
CA ALA A 59 -1.00 8.28 3.99
C ALA A 59 -1.08 6.81 4.46
N PHE A 60 -1.15 5.85 3.52
CA PHE A 60 -1.15 4.41 3.78
C PHE A 60 0.25 3.80 3.67
N TRP A 61 1.01 4.15 2.62
CA TRP A 61 2.28 3.49 2.30
C TRP A 61 3.48 4.05 3.07
N ASN A 62 3.62 5.37 3.13
CA ASN A 62 4.70 6.06 3.84
C ASN A 62 4.37 7.56 3.98
N ALA A 63 3.98 7.99 5.17
CA ALA A 63 3.54 9.37 5.42
C ALA A 63 4.62 10.43 5.11
N ALA A 64 5.91 10.07 5.10
CA ALA A 64 6.97 10.98 4.68
C ALA A 64 6.85 11.40 3.21
N GLY A 65 6.24 10.56 2.37
CA GLY A 65 6.00 10.82 0.96
C GLY A 65 5.05 11.99 0.69
N LEU A 66 4.13 12.25 1.62
CA LEU A 66 3.23 13.41 1.55
C LEU A 66 4.01 14.74 1.48
N ALA A 67 5.22 14.80 2.04
CA ALA A 67 6.09 15.98 1.98
C ALA A 67 6.53 16.37 0.55
N HIS A 68 6.35 15.47 -0.42
CA HIS A 68 6.71 15.66 -1.83
C HIS A 68 5.53 16.10 -2.70
N LEU A 69 4.33 16.21 -2.12
CA LEU A 69 3.18 16.77 -2.80
C LEU A 69 3.32 18.28 -2.96
N ASN A 70 3.22 18.75 -4.21
CA ASN A 70 3.26 20.17 -4.55
C ASN A 70 1.87 20.77 -4.73
N GLN A 71 0.81 19.97 -4.84
CA GLN A 71 -0.57 20.44 -4.96
C GLN A 71 -1.49 19.59 -4.09
N SER A 72 -2.71 20.08 -3.85
CA SER A 72 -3.71 19.26 -3.20
C SER A 72 -4.10 18.12 -4.14
N GLN A 73 -4.33 16.93 -3.57
CA GLN A 73 -4.71 15.74 -4.31
C GLN A 73 -5.91 15.07 -3.64
N VAL A 74 -6.86 14.63 -4.46
CA VAL A 74 -7.86 13.63 -4.06
C VAL A 74 -7.60 12.38 -4.88
N THR A 75 -7.51 11.23 -4.21
CA THR A 75 -7.38 9.92 -4.85
C THR A 75 -8.52 9.02 -4.40
N PHE A 76 -9.24 8.46 -5.36
CA PHE A 76 -10.20 7.39 -5.16
C PHE A 76 -9.63 6.10 -5.76
N MET A 77 -9.88 4.96 -5.12
CA MET A 77 -9.56 3.64 -5.63
C MET A 77 -10.71 2.69 -5.33
N HIS A 78 -11.03 1.87 -6.33
CA HIS A 78 -11.95 0.75 -6.24
C HIS A 78 -11.20 -0.51 -6.65
N ASN A 79 -11.37 -1.56 -5.84
CA ASN A 79 -10.85 -2.89 -6.13
C ASN A 79 -11.99 -3.91 -6.06
N GLU A 80 -12.07 -4.73 -7.10
CA GLU A 80 -13.01 -5.86 -7.18
C GLU A 80 -12.20 -7.17 -7.16
N TRP A 81 -12.61 -8.09 -6.28
CA TRP A 81 -12.18 -9.48 -6.27
C TRP A 81 -13.36 -10.41 -6.58
N LEU A 82 -13.10 -11.73 -6.60
CA LEU A 82 -14.14 -12.74 -6.68
C LEU A 82 -15.11 -12.67 -5.49
N SER A 83 -16.30 -13.25 -5.66
CA SER A 83 -17.34 -13.40 -4.63
C SER A 83 -17.85 -12.07 -4.03
N ASP A 84 -17.97 -11.03 -4.85
CA ASP A 84 -18.48 -9.70 -4.45
C ASP A 84 -17.67 -9.01 -3.34
N VAL A 85 -16.41 -9.41 -3.15
CA VAL A 85 -15.50 -8.74 -2.22
C VAL A 85 -14.98 -7.45 -2.84
N ARG A 86 -15.25 -6.33 -2.17
CA ARG A 86 -14.93 -4.99 -2.66
C ARG A 86 -14.09 -4.21 -1.67
N TYR A 87 -13.10 -3.49 -2.16
CA TYR A 87 -12.30 -2.60 -1.33
C TYR A 87 -12.21 -1.20 -1.93
N GLU A 88 -12.70 -0.24 -1.16
CA GLU A 88 -12.75 1.17 -1.52
C GLU A 88 -11.71 1.95 -0.71
N TYR A 89 -11.09 2.93 -1.36
CA TYR A 89 -10.19 3.86 -0.70
C TYR A 89 -10.40 5.28 -1.20
N LEU A 90 -10.45 6.23 -0.27
CA LEU A 90 -10.50 7.65 -0.55
C LEU A 90 -9.42 8.36 0.26
N SER A 91 -8.61 9.19 -0.40
CA SER A 91 -7.61 10.03 0.27
C SER A 91 -7.71 11.46 -0.24
N TYR A 92 -7.58 12.41 0.69
CA TYR A 92 -7.39 13.81 0.41
C TYR A 92 -6.09 14.28 1.09
N ALA A 93 -5.18 14.85 0.31
CA ALA A 93 -3.93 15.41 0.79
C ALA A 93 -3.80 16.87 0.38
N ALA A 94 -3.36 17.73 1.30
CA ALA A 94 -3.27 19.16 1.12
C ALA A 94 -1.94 19.70 1.66
N PRO A 95 -1.05 20.22 0.80
CA PRO A 95 0.13 20.95 1.24
C PRO A 95 -0.27 22.21 2.02
N TYR A 96 0.39 22.44 3.15
CA TYR A 96 0.21 23.64 3.97
C TYR A 96 1.48 24.48 3.97
N GLN A 97 1.51 25.48 3.09
CA GLN A 97 2.66 26.37 2.88
C GLN A 97 3.95 25.54 2.73
N ASP A 98 5.05 25.99 3.34
CA ASP A 98 6.30 25.24 3.40
C ASP A 98 6.41 24.29 4.60
N LYS A 99 5.35 24.20 5.41
CA LYS A 99 5.40 23.46 6.67
C LYS A 99 5.23 21.96 6.46
N GLY A 100 4.53 21.51 5.43
CA GLY A 100 4.31 20.07 5.21
C GLY A 100 3.02 19.82 4.48
N THR A 101 2.54 18.59 4.55
CA THR A 101 1.31 18.16 3.89
C THR A 101 0.50 17.33 4.86
N PHE A 102 -0.76 17.72 5.06
CA PHE A 102 -1.73 16.92 5.79
C PHE A 102 -2.47 16.01 4.83
N ALA A 103 -2.85 14.82 5.29
CA ALA A 103 -3.76 13.95 4.56
C ALA A 103 -4.79 13.33 5.49
N ILE A 104 -5.99 13.14 4.97
CA ILE A 104 -7.03 12.31 5.56
C ILE A 104 -7.37 11.21 4.56
N SER A 105 -7.48 9.98 5.02
CA SER A 105 -7.94 8.88 4.17
C SER A 105 -8.90 7.94 4.88
N MET A 106 -9.67 7.21 4.09
CA MET A 106 -10.63 6.22 4.53
C MET A 106 -10.50 4.98 3.65
N SER A 107 -10.53 3.80 4.28
CA SER A 107 -10.68 2.52 3.59
C SER A 107 -11.98 1.85 4.02
N TYR A 108 -12.60 1.10 3.11
CA TYR A 108 -13.78 0.28 3.40
C TYR A 108 -13.67 -1.05 2.66
N LEU A 109 -13.68 -2.16 3.40
CA LEU A 109 -13.73 -3.52 2.88
C LEU A 109 -15.14 -4.07 3.08
N SER A 110 -15.77 -4.53 2.00
CA SER A 110 -17.01 -5.28 2.04
C SER A 110 -16.73 -6.72 1.65
N LEU A 111 -17.04 -7.67 2.54
CA LEU A 111 -16.91 -9.10 2.28
C LEU A 111 -18.17 -9.72 1.65
N GLY A 112 -19.17 -8.89 1.34
CA GLY A 112 -20.44 -9.34 0.74
C GLY A 112 -21.42 -9.88 1.77
N LYS A 113 -22.32 -10.74 1.30
CA LYS A 113 -23.32 -11.43 2.13
C LYS A 113 -22.99 -12.90 2.25
N PHE A 114 -23.14 -13.43 3.45
CA PHE A 114 -22.96 -14.83 3.79
C PHE A 114 -24.31 -15.43 4.14
N GLU A 115 -24.54 -16.65 3.66
CA GLU A 115 -25.67 -17.48 4.09
C GLU A 115 -25.43 -17.94 5.53
N GLY A 116 -26.41 -17.71 6.40
CA GLY A 116 -26.35 -18.13 7.79
C GLY A 116 -26.83 -19.57 7.96
N TYR A 117 -26.16 -20.34 8.81
CA TYR A 117 -26.60 -21.69 9.20
C TYR A 117 -26.37 -21.92 10.70
N ASP A 118 -27.30 -22.62 11.36
CA ASP A 118 -27.14 -23.06 12.75
C ASP A 118 -26.23 -24.30 12.85
N LEU A 119 -25.90 -24.72 14.09
CA LEU A 119 -25.08 -25.92 14.32
C LEU A 119 -25.72 -27.23 13.84
N SER A 120 -27.03 -27.22 13.55
CA SER A 120 -27.77 -28.37 13.00
C SER A 120 -27.85 -28.32 11.46
N GLY A 121 -27.29 -27.29 10.83
CA GLY A 121 -27.31 -27.08 9.38
C GLY A 121 -28.61 -26.46 8.85
N ASN A 122 -29.50 -25.96 9.71
CA ASN A 122 -30.69 -25.24 9.25
C ASN A 122 -30.30 -23.80 8.86
N PRO A 123 -30.86 -23.26 7.76
CA PRO A 123 -30.59 -21.88 7.37
C PRO A 123 -31.10 -20.89 8.42
N THR A 124 -30.28 -19.87 8.71
CA THR A 124 -30.60 -18.72 9.54
C THR A 124 -30.68 -17.45 8.67
N ASN A 125 -30.67 -16.26 9.27
CA ASN A 125 -30.65 -15.02 8.49
C ASN A 125 -29.27 -14.83 7.85
N ASP A 126 -29.26 -14.33 6.61
CA ASP A 126 -28.03 -13.87 5.98
C ASP A 126 -27.37 -12.78 6.82
N PHE A 127 -26.05 -12.77 6.84
CA PHE A 127 -25.27 -11.74 7.50
C PHE A 127 -24.20 -11.17 6.57
N SER A 128 -23.71 -9.97 6.89
CA SER A 128 -22.62 -9.33 6.15
C SER A 128 -21.45 -9.07 7.08
N ALA A 129 -20.25 -9.04 6.51
CA ALA A 129 -19.06 -8.57 7.20
C ALA A 129 -18.42 -7.42 6.44
N TYR A 130 -17.99 -6.40 7.19
CA TYR A 130 -17.34 -5.22 6.62
C TYR A 130 -16.42 -4.56 7.62
N ASP A 131 -15.34 -3.99 7.08
CA ASP A 131 -14.30 -3.34 7.87
C ASP A 131 -14.06 -1.94 7.32
N TRP A 132 -13.68 -1.02 8.19
CA TRP A 132 -13.31 0.32 7.76
C TRP A 132 -12.18 0.90 8.60
N SER A 133 -11.44 1.82 8.01
CA SER A 133 -10.42 2.59 8.70
C SER A 133 -10.48 4.05 8.31
N GLY A 134 -10.11 4.92 9.25
CA GLY A 134 -9.88 6.34 9.03
C GLY A 134 -8.46 6.69 9.47
N VAL A 135 -7.74 7.46 8.65
CA VAL A 135 -6.35 7.84 8.88
C VAL A 135 -6.19 9.35 8.79
N LEU A 136 -5.49 9.93 9.76
CA LEU A 136 -4.94 11.28 9.68
C LEU A 136 -3.42 11.19 9.61
N ALA A 137 -2.83 11.79 8.59
CA ALA A 137 -1.41 11.72 8.33
C ALA A 137 -0.80 13.10 8.09
N TYR A 138 0.49 13.20 8.38
CA TYR A 138 1.28 14.40 8.14
C TYR A 138 2.68 14.03 7.66
N GLY A 139 3.15 14.71 6.61
CA GLY A 139 4.51 14.59 6.09
C GLY A 139 5.21 15.95 6.03
N HIS A 140 6.47 16.00 6.42
CA HIS A 140 7.29 17.20 6.42
C HIS A 140 8.71 16.92 5.90
N ARG A 141 9.22 17.87 5.11
CA ARG A 141 10.61 17.87 4.63
C ARG A 141 11.51 18.54 5.67
N VAL A 142 12.28 17.74 6.40
CA VAL A 142 13.17 18.19 7.49
C VAL A 142 14.46 18.80 6.94
N THR A 143 15.02 18.19 5.89
CA THR A 143 16.16 18.71 5.14
C THR A 143 15.88 18.54 3.64
N PRO A 144 16.67 19.12 2.72
CA PRO A 144 16.47 18.92 1.29
C PRO A 144 16.46 17.44 0.86
N GLN A 145 17.13 16.56 1.62
CA GLN A 145 17.20 15.13 1.36
C GLN A 145 16.27 14.31 2.25
N LEU A 146 15.98 14.73 3.48
CA LEU A 146 15.23 13.95 4.45
C LEU A 146 13.81 14.49 4.64
N SER A 147 12.83 13.63 4.42
CA SER A 147 11.43 13.82 4.79
C SER A 147 11.04 12.82 5.88
N LEU A 148 10.24 13.26 6.84
CA LEU A 148 9.65 12.43 7.88
C LEU A 148 8.13 12.57 7.84
N GLY A 149 7.42 11.54 8.29
CA GLY A 149 5.97 11.61 8.43
C GLY A 149 5.44 10.65 9.47
N ALA A 150 4.21 10.90 9.90
CA ALA A 150 3.51 10.09 10.87
C ALA A 150 2.02 10.06 10.53
N SER A 151 1.33 9.02 11.01
CA SER A 151 -0.12 8.92 10.94
C SER A 151 -0.70 8.36 12.24
N VAL A 152 -1.97 8.66 12.46
CA VAL A 152 -2.83 7.97 13.43
C VAL A 152 -4.02 7.40 12.68
N LYS A 153 -4.42 6.18 13.05
CA LYS A 153 -5.56 5.50 12.47
C LYS A 153 -6.47 4.92 13.54
N TYR A 154 -7.77 4.95 13.24
CA TYR A 154 -8.79 4.19 13.93
C TYR A 154 -9.45 3.27 12.92
N PHE A 155 -9.78 2.06 13.34
CA PHE A 155 -10.44 1.09 12.50
C PHE A 155 -11.39 0.22 13.31
N GLN A 156 -12.36 -0.34 12.60
CA GLN A 156 -13.36 -1.23 13.15
C GLN A 156 -13.67 -2.34 12.16
N GLU A 157 -13.72 -3.56 12.66
CA GLU A 157 -14.24 -4.73 11.96
C GLU A 157 -15.65 -5.04 12.45
N THR A 158 -16.52 -5.46 11.55
CA THR A 158 -17.90 -5.84 11.88
C THR A 158 -18.25 -7.18 11.26
N ILE A 159 -18.64 -8.15 12.08
CA ILE A 159 -19.08 -9.48 11.64
C ILE A 159 -20.38 -9.78 12.37
N GLU A 160 -21.45 -10.06 11.62
CA GLU A 160 -22.78 -10.38 12.19
C GLU A 160 -23.26 -9.33 13.22
N GLY A 161 -22.91 -8.06 13.00
CA GLY A 161 -23.25 -6.94 13.90
C GLY A 161 -22.36 -6.79 15.14
N VAL A 162 -21.49 -7.77 15.43
CA VAL A 162 -20.44 -7.66 16.46
C VAL A 162 -19.32 -6.78 15.93
N LYS A 163 -18.87 -5.83 16.76
CA LYS A 163 -17.87 -4.81 16.38
C LYS A 163 -16.64 -4.90 17.25
N ALA A 164 -15.48 -4.81 16.62
CA ALA A 164 -14.19 -4.70 17.29
C ALA A 164 -13.41 -3.55 16.67
N GLY A 165 -12.78 -2.71 17.48
CA GLY A 165 -12.01 -1.58 16.96
C GLY A 165 -10.76 -1.31 17.77
N ALA A 166 -9.78 -0.66 17.13
CA ALA A 166 -8.49 -0.37 17.71
C ALA A 166 -7.89 0.91 17.12
N PHE A 167 -6.89 1.44 17.83
CA PHE A 167 -6.07 2.55 17.36
C PHE A 167 -4.68 2.06 16.99
N ALA A 168 -4.10 2.65 15.94
CA ALA A 168 -2.71 2.46 15.61
C ALA A 168 -2.07 3.76 15.13
N GLY A 169 -0.74 3.77 15.08
CA GLY A 169 0.05 4.79 14.41
C GLY A 169 0.95 4.18 13.36
N ASP A 170 1.42 5.05 12.46
CA ASP A 170 2.49 4.75 11.53
C ASP A 170 3.57 5.83 11.60
N LEU A 171 4.81 5.44 11.28
CA LEU A 171 5.96 6.33 11.12
C LEU A 171 6.58 6.08 9.74
N GLY A 172 7.07 7.16 9.14
CA GLY A 172 7.64 7.14 7.80
C GLY A 172 8.88 8.01 7.69
N ALA A 173 9.84 7.57 6.90
CA ALA A 173 10.99 8.35 6.49
C ALA A 173 11.27 8.14 4.99
N LEU A 174 11.73 9.20 4.34
CA LEU A 174 12.23 9.18 2.97
C LEU A 174 13.53 9.96 2.89
N TYR A 175 14.55 9.36 2.29
CA TYR A 175 15.82 9.99 2.02
C TYR A 175 16.07 10.05 0.51
N SER A 176 16.07 11.25 -0.05
CA SER A 176 16.16 11.51 -1.48
C SER A 176 17.58 11.94 -1.87
N LEU A 177 18.21 11.14 -2.73
CA LEU A 177 19.44 11.45 -3.44
C LEU A 177 19.10 11.77 -4.90
N SER A 178 20.06 12.27 -5.69
CA SER A 178 19.81 12.72 -7.07
C SER A 178 19.06 11.72 -7.97
N GLN A 179 19.34 10.42 -7.85
CA GLN A 179 18.70 9.38 -8.67
C GLN A 179 18.18 8.21 -7.84
N VAL A 180 18.32 8.26 -6.51
CA VAL A 180 18.00 7.15 -5.60
C VAL A 180 17.15 7.71 -4.46
N ASN A 181 16.02 7.07 -4.18
CA ASN A 181 15.26 7.32 -2.97
C ASN A 181 15.34 6.10 -2.07
N LEU A 182 15.52 6.32 -0.78
CA LEU A 182 15.42 5.30 0.25
C LEU A 182 14.17 5.59 1.08
N GLY A 183 13.41 4.56 1.41
CA GLY A 183 12.21 4.65 2.23
C GLY A 183 12.25 3.69 3.42
N LEU A 184 11.69 4.13 4.52
CA LEU A 184 11.41 3.31 5.70
C LEU A 184 9.99 3.62 6.16
N SER A 185 9.19 2.60 6.41
CA SER A 185 7.89 2.75 7.05
C SER A 185 7.68 1.71 8.13
N VAL A 186 7.13 2.13 9.26
CA VAL A 186 6.67 1.26 10.34
C VAL A 186 5.18 1.50 10.47
N ARG A 187 4.38 0.48 10.14
CA ARG A 187 2.92 0.57 10.06
C ARG A 187 2.25 -0.28 11.14
N ASN A 188 1.08 0.17 11.58
CA ASN A 188 0.16 -0.54 12.45
C ASN A 188 0.70 -0.88 13.85
N PHE A 189 1.54 -0.03 14.44
CA PHE A 189 1.88 -0.17 15.86
C PHE A 189 0.76 0.45 16.70
N GLY A 190 0.19 -0.27 17.66
CA GLY A 190 -1.00 0.23 18.35
C GLY A 190 -1.56 -0.69 19.42
N THR A 191 -2.80 -0.39 19.81
CA THR A 191 -3.56 -1.15 20.81
C THR A 191 -3.94 -2.51 20.27
N LYS A 192 -4.11 -3.50 21.14
CA LYS A 192 -4.72 -4.77 20.72
C LYS A 192 -6.19 -4.57 20.36
N MET A 193 -6.71 -5.44 19.49
CA MET A 193 -8.13 -5.49 19.16
C MET A 193 -8.80 -6.60 19.95
N LYS A 194 -10.02 -6.35 20.44
CA LYS A 194 -10.84 -7.32 21.17
C LYS A 194 -12.23 -7.41 20.54
N PHE A 195 -12.63 -8.61 20.13
CA PHE A 195 -14.00 -8.88 19.64
C PHE A 195 -14.94 -9.20 20.80
N ILE A 196 -14.67 -10.28 21.53
CA ILE A 196 -15.52 -10.73 22.64
C ILE A 196 -14.65 -10.89 23.90
N GLU A 197 -13.78 -11.90 23.93
CA GLU A 197 -12.93 -12.20 25.09
C GLU A 197 -11.44 -12.10 24.79
N GLU A 198 -11.00 -12.59 23.64
CA GLU A 198 -9.59 -12.61 23.25
C GLU A 198 -9.11 -11.29 22.66
N GLU A 199 -7.85 -10.96 22.99
CA GLU A 199 -7.15 -9.79 22.46
C GLU A 199 -6.08 -10.21 21.46
N TYR A 200 -6.20 -9.72 20.24
CA TYR A 200 -5.23 -9.98 19.17
C TYR A 200 -4.32 -8.77 18.94
N SER A 201 -3.06 -9.05 18.62
CA SER A 201 -2.14 -8.00 18.19
C SER A 201 -2.54 -7.45 16.83
N LEU A 202 -2.10 -6.23 16.54
CA LEU A 202 -2.21 -5.62 15.21
C LEU A 202 -1.13 -6.14 14.26
N PRO A 203 -1.34 -6.02 12.94
CA PRO A 203 -0.42 -6.50 11.92
C PRO A 203 0.72 -5.50 11.70
N LEU A 204 1.55 -5.34 12.74
CA LEU A 204 2.74 -4.49 12.72
C LEU A 204 3.62 -4.91 11.54
N THR A 205 3.98 -3.95 10.69
CA THR A 205 4.82 -4.21 9.53
C THR A 205 5.94 -3.17 9.45
N VAL A 206 7.15 -3.63 9.15
CA VAL A 206 8.30 -2.77 8.84
C VAL A 206 8.64 -2.93 7.37
N ASP A 207 8.59 -1.84 6.62
CA ASP A 207 8.88 -1.79 5.20
C ASP A 207 10.16 -0.97 4.96
N MET A 208 11.08 -1.50 4.14
CA MET A 208 12.27 -0.80 3.67
C MET A 208 12.29 -0.78 2.15
N GLY A 209 12.41 0.39 1.55
CA GLY A 209 12.32 0.58 0.10
C GLY A 209 13.53 1.27 -0.50
N VAL A 210 13.85 0.91 -1.74
CA VAL A 210 14.82 1.61 -2.58
C VAL A 210 14.18 1.86 -3.94
N ALA A 211 14.27 3.09 -4.42
CA ALA A 211 13.83 3.43 -5.76
C ALA A 211 14.93 4.13 -6.56
N PHE A 212 14.94 3.90 -7.86
CA PHE A 212 15.96 4.41 -8.77
C PHE A 212 15.31 5.09 -9.99
N ARG A 213 15.66 6.36 -10.19
CA ARG A 213 15.23 7.24 -11.30
C ARG A 213 16.42 7.71 -12.12
N GLY A 214 17.30 6.78 -12.47
CA GLY A 214 18.52 7.09 -13.24
C GLY A 214 18.30 7.31 -14.73
N PHE A 215 17.15 6.88 -15.27
CA PHE A 215 16.76 7.05 -16.67
C PHE A 215 15.53 7.95 -16.75
N SER A 216 15.44 8.78 -17.78
CA SER A 216 14.38 9.79 -17.91
C SER A 216 12.96 9.22 -17.96
N ASN A 217 12.81 7.99 -18.44
CA ASN A 217 11.54 7.32 -18.69
C ASN A 217 11.38 6.00 -17.91
N LEU A 218 12.28 5.67 -16.99
CA LEU A 218 12.18 4.46 -16.17
C LEU A 218 12.30 4.79 -14.69
N LEU A 219 11.37 4.24 -13.92
CA LEU A 219 11.42 4.17 -12.47
C LEU A 219 11.46 2.70 -12.06
N LEU A 220 12.42 2.36 -11.19
CA LEU A 220 12.53 1.03 -10.59
C LEU A 220 12.34 1.17 -9.08
N ALA A 221 11.64 0.23 -8.45
CA ALA A 221 11.47 0.18 -7.00
C ALA A 221 11.60 -1.25 -6.49
N VAL A 222 12.22 -1.41 -5.33
CA VAL A 222 12.32 -2.67 -4.60
C VAL A 222 12.06 -2.39 -3.13
N ASP A 223 11.12 -3.12 -2.54
CA ASP A 223 10.81 -3.04 -1.11
C ASP A 223 10.95 -4.40 -0.44
N LEU A 224 11.46 -4.40 0.79
CA LEU A 224 11.41 -5.53 1.71
C LEU A 224 10.37 -5.22 2.79
N GLU A 225 9.32 -6.03 2.85
CA GLU A 225 8.26 -5.97 3.86
C GLU A 225 8.48 -7.07 4.89
N ILE A 226 8.53 -6.67 6.16
CA ILE A 226 8.76 -7.54 7.32
C ILE A 226 7.53 -7.44 8.22
N PRO A 227 6.50 -8.26 7.99
CA PRO A 227 5.34 -8.33 8.86
C PRO A 227 5.66 -9.14 10.12
N LYS A 228 5.08 -8.74 11.26
CA LYS A 228 5.21 -9.46 12.54
C LYS A 228 4.65 -10.89 12.45
N ASP A 229 3.56 -11.06 11.71
CA ASP A 229 2.68 -12.23 11.74
C ASP A 229 2.60 -12.93 10.38
N ASN A 230 3.59 -12.75 9.50
CA ASN A 230 3.65 -13.45 8.22
C ASN A 230 5.11 -13.59 7.74
N ALA A 231 5.34 -14.33 6.66
CA ALA A 231 6.64 -14.39 6.00
C ALA A 231 7.04 -13.03 5.43
N MET A 232 8.35 -12.78 5.34
CA MET A 232 8.87 -11.57 4.69
C MET A 232 8.48 -11.57 3.22
N ARG A 233 8.25 -10.38 2.66
CA ARG A 233 7.91 -10.20 1.25
C ARG A 233 8.93 -9.29 0.57
N LEU A 234 9.54 -9.76 -0.50
CA LEU A 234 10.32 -8.94 -1.42
C LEU A 234 9.40 -8.48 -2.56
N LYS A 235 9.21 -7.17 -2.68
CA LYS A 235 8.34 -6.54 -3.67
C LYS A 235 9.21 -5.80 -4.67
N GLN A 236 8.92 -5.95 -5.95
CA GLN A 236 9.69 -5.34 -7.04
C GLN A 236 8.73 -4.70 -8.03
N GLY A 237 9.09 -3.55 -8.58
CA GLY A 237 8.28 -2.90 -9.60
C GLY A 237 9.06 -1.99 -10.53
N LEU A 238 8.53 -1.84 -11.73
CA LEU A 238 9.05 -1.02 -12.82
C LEU A 238 7.91 -0.18 -13.39
N GLU A 239 8.18 1.10 -13.68
CA GLU A 239 7.33 1.97 -14.48
C GLU A 239 8.12 2.51 -15.67
N TYR A 240 7.54 2.39 -16.86
CA TYR A 240 7.97 3.04 -18.09
C TYR A 240 7.02 4.17 -18.44
N THR A 241 7.57 5.37 -18.63
CA THR A 241 6.81 6.57 -18.99
C THR A 241 6.96 6.87 -20.47
N TYR A 242 5.84 6.90 -21.19
CA TYR A 242 5.75 7.26 -22.59
C TYR A 242 5.16 8.67 -22.75
N HIS A 243 5.92 9.58 -23.36
CA HIS A 243 5.56 10.99 -23.59
C HIS A 243 4.99 11.71 -22.34
N GLU A 244 5.56 11.45 -21.16
CA GLU A 244 5.21 12.08 -19.87
C GLU A 244 3.76 11.88 -19.39
N SER A 245 2.92 11.18 -20.18
CA SER A 245 1.48 11.11 -19.97
C SER A 245 0.97 9.68 -19.84
N VAL A 246 1.64 8.70 -20.46
CA VAL A 246 1.23 7.28 -20.41
C VAL A 246 2.25 6.51 -19.61
N PHE A 247 1.79 5.65 -18.71
CA PHE A 247 2.63 4.88 -17.81
C PHE A 247 2.32 3.40 -17.98
N PHE A 248 3.33 2.58 -18.17
CA PHE A 248 3.22 1.13 -18.17
C PHE A 248 3.98 0.57 -16.97
N ARG A 249 3.36 -0.36 -16.24
CA ARG A 249 3.91 -0.90 -15.00
C ARG A 249 3.90 -2.41 -15.01
N MET A 250 4.92 -2.97 -14.40
CA MET A 250 5.01 -4.38 -14.08
C MET A 250 5.62 -4.50 -12.69
N GLY A 251 5.05 -5.38 -11.88
CA GLY A 251 5.54 -5.65 -10.53
C GLY A 251 5.41 -7.12 -10.17
N TYR A 252 6.19 -7.53 -9.18
CA TYR A 252 6.22 -8.89 -8.69
C TYR A 252 6.50 -8.94 -7.18
N GLY A 253 5.65 -9.64 -6.43
CA GLY A 253 5.80 -9.90 -5.01
C GLY A 253 6.22 -11.34 -4.72
N LEU A 254 7.32 -11.51 -3.99
CA LEU A 254 7.87 -12.81 -3.56
C LEU A 254 7.71 -12.96 -2.05
N LYS A 255 7.04 -14.03 -1.59
CA LYS A 255 7.08 -14.45 -0.18
C LYS A 255 8.34 -15.29 0.06
N THR A 256 9.10 -15.02 1.13
CA THR A 256 10.35 -15.74 1.43
C THR A 256 10.13 -17.12 2.06
N SER A 257 8.91 -17.42 2.52
CA SER A 257 8.53 -18.70 3.09
C SER A 257 7.01 -18.94 3.01
N GLY A 258 6.61 -20.20 2.84
CA GLY A 258 5.22 -20.63 2.65
C GLY A 258 4.95 -21.17 1.24
N ASN A 259 3.94 -22.03 1.10
CA ASN A 259 3.55 -22.63 -0.19
C ASN A 259 2.73 -21.67 -1.08
N ASP A 260 2.48 -20.44 -0.61
CA ASP A 260 1.34 -19.65 -1.08
C ASP A 260 1.55 -18.87 -2.38
N TYR A 261 2.76 -18.79 -2.93
CA TYR A 261 2.97 -18.17 -4.24
C TYR A 261 3.91 -19.00 -5.11
N GLN A 262 3.37 -20.02 -5.77
CA GLN A 262 4.01 -20.66 -6.91
C GLN A 262 3.41 -20.10 -8.21
N GLY A 263 4.24 -19.54 -9.10
CA GLY A 263 3.83 -19.13 -10.44
C GLY A 263 3.40 -17.65 -10.57
N ALA A 264 2.27 -17.39 -11.22
CA ALA A 264 1.82 -16.03 -11.54
C ALA A 264 1.26 -15.25 -10.33
N SER A 265 1.02 -15.94 -9.21
CA SER A 265 0.50 -15.34 -7.98
C SER A 265 1.60 -14.49 -7.34
N GLY A 266 1.46 -13.18 -7.44
CA GLY A 266 2.50 -12.19 -7.11
C GLY A 266 2.81 -11.24 -8.27
N LEU A 267 2.46 -11.62 -9.51
CA LEU A 267 2.56 -10.73 -10.67
C LEU A 267 1.51 -9.62 -10.58
N ALA A 268 1.90 -8.43 -11.02
CA ALA A 268 1.00 -7.33 -11.31
C ALA A 268 1.41 -6.63 -12.60
N VAL A 269 0.43 -6.22 -13.39
CA VAL A 269 0.62 -5.33 -14.53
C VAL A 269 -0.30 -4.13 -14.37
N GLY A 270 0.15 -2.97 -14.82
CA GLY A 270 -0.65 -1.77 -14.72
C GLY A 270 -0.41 -0.80 -15.86
N ALA A 271 -1.41 0.05 -16.09
CA ALA A 271 -1.29 1.16 -17.01
C ALA A 271 -1.87 2.41 -16.34
N GLY A 272 -1.36 3.57 -16.72
CA GLY A 272 -1.89 4.84 -16.27
C GLY A 272 -1.84 5.88 -17.36
N PHE A 273 -2.70 6.88 -17.24
CA PHE A 273 -2.73 8.03 -18.11
C PHE A 273 -2.94 9.31 -17.31
N LEU A 274 -2.14 10.32 -17.60
CA LEU A 274 -2.20 11.67 -17.03
C LEU A 274 -2.71 12.65 -18.10
N LEU A 275 -3.78 13.35 -17.79
CA LEU A 275 -4.36 14.41 -18.59
C LEU A 275 -4.51 15.67 -17.74
N LYS A 276 -3.56 16.60 -17.89
CA LYS A 276 -3.48 17.81 -17.06
C LYS A 276 -3.43 17.42 -15.58
N ASP A 277 -4.47 17.75 -14.83
CA ASP A 277 -4.59 17.53 -13.40
C ASP A 277 -5.21 16.16 -13.04
N TYR A 278 -5.74 15.43 -14.04
CA TYR A 278 -6.45 14.17 -13.88
C TYR A 278 -5.55 12.99 -14.20
N ARG A 279 -5.47 12.02 -13.30
CA ARG A 279 -4.74 10.77 -13.50
C ARG A 279 -5.66 9.59 -13.31
N PHE A 280 -5.62 8.67 -14.27
CA PHE A 280 -6.31 7.40 -14.22
C PHE A 280 -5.27 6.30 -14.19
N ASP A 281 -5.39 5.36 -13.25
CA ASP A 281 -4.53 4.21 -13.14
C ASP A 281 -5.37 2.93 -13.06
N TYR A 282 -4.91 1.89 -13.73
CA TYR A 282 -5.49 0.56 -13.68
C TYR A 282 -4.39 -0.47 -13.39
N ALA A 283 -4.69 -1.46 -12.57
CA ALA A 283 -3.81 -2.59 -12.32
C ALA A 283 -4.59 -3.89 -12.28
N TYR A 284 -3.94 -4.94 -12.77
CA TYR A 284 -4.42 -6.31 -12.77
C TYR A 284 -3.38 -7.21 -12.08
N SER A 285 -3.84 -8.02 -11.14
CA SER A 285 -3.02 -8.99 -10.43
C SER A 285 -3.69 -10.37 -10.52
N PRO A 286 -3.17 -11.28 -11.37
CA PRO A 286 -3.74 -12.61 -11.52
C PRO A 286 -3.48 -13.45 -10.27
N ASN A 287 -4.46 -14.28 -9.89
CA ASN A 287 -4.37 -15.16 -8.72
C ASN A 287 -3.85 -14.42 -7.48
N ALA A 288 -4.35 -13.22 -7.18
CA ALA A 288 -4.07 -12.58 -5.90
C ALA A 288 -4.75 -13.38 -4.78
N ASP A 289 -4.66 -12.90 -3.53
CA ASP A 289 -5.13 -13.64 -2.35
C ASP A 289 -6.60 -14.13 -2.43
N LEU A 290 -7.45 -13.39 -3.16
CA LEU A 290 -8.87 -13.69 -3.35
C LEU A 290 -9.22 -13.94 -4.83
N GLY A 291 -8.26 -14.48 -5.60
CA GLY A 291 -8.37 -14.66 -7.04
C GLY A 291 -7.92 -13.43 -7.82
N ASP A 292 -8.39 -13.30 -9.05
CA ASP A 292 -8.02 -12.18 -9.91
C ASP A 292 -8.49 -10.85 -9.31
N ALA A 293 -7.57 -9.88 -9.26
CA ALA A 293 -7.83 -8.57 -8.67
C ALA A 293 -7.77 -7.48 -9.75
N HIS A 294 -8.80 -6.64 -9.79
CA HIS A 294 -8.91 -5.49 -10.69
C HIS A 294 -8.97 -4.20 -9.89
N ARG A 295 -7.91 -3.39 -9.96
CA ARG A 295 -7.82 -2.10 -9.26
C ARG A 295 -7.91 -0.95 -10.24
N VAL A 296 -8.84 -0.04 -10.00
CA VAL A 296 -8.95 1.23 -10.72
C VAL A 296 -8.70 2.36 -9.73
N SER A 297 -7.95 3.37 -10.13
CA SER A 297 -7.76 4.58 -9.33
C SER A 297 -7.90 5.83 -10.16
N PHE A 298 -8.44 6.86 -9.53
CA PHE A 298 -8.62 8.17 -10.11
C PHE A 298 -8.08 9.21 -9.15
N THR A 299 -7.16 10.05 -9.64
CA THR A 299 -6.52 11.11 -8.86
C THR A 299 -6.74 12.46 -9.53
N ILE A 300 -7.14 13.45 -8.74
CA ILE A 300 -7.29 14.84 -9.17
C ILE A 300 -6.28 15.68 -8.41
N ASN A 301 -5.44 16.42 -9.13
CA ASN A 301 -4.61 17.49 -8.59
C ASN A 301 -5.39 18.82 -8.64
N PHE A 302 -5.27 19.66 -7.62
CA PHE A 302 -5.92 20.98 -7.64
C PHE A 302 -5.27 21.94 -6.65
N GLY A 303 -5.64 23.21 -6.80
CA GLY A 303 -5.16 24.30 -5.98
C GLY A 303 -3.77 24.80 -6.40
N PRO A 304 -3.22 25.75 -5.64
CA PRO A 304 -1.95 26.38 -5.96
C PRO A 304 -0.81 25.35 -5.88
N VAL A 305 0.15 25.48 -6.80
CA VAL A 305 1.41 24.74 -6.73
C VAL A 305 2.28 25.35 -5.65
N ARG A 306 2.63 24.57 -4.64
CA ARG A 306 3.61 24.91 -3.63
C ARG A 306 4.98 25.14 -4.29
N GLY A 307 5.58 26.30 -4.02
CA GLY A 307 6.90 26.66 -4.52
C GLY A 307 6.90 27.47 -5.82
N ILE A 308 5.74 28.01 -6.24
CA ILE A 308 5.62 29.11 -7.22
C ILE A 308 5.08 30.35 -6.50
#